data_AF-A0A8B6D213-F1
#
_entry.id   AF-A0A8B6D213-F1
#
_cell.length_a   1.000
_cell.length_b   1.000
_cell.length_c   1.000
_cell.angle_alpha   90.00
_cell.angle_beta   90.00
_cell.angle_gamma   90.00
#
_symmetry.space_group_name_H-M   'P 1'
#
loop_
_entity.id
_entity.type
_entity.pdbx_description
1 polymer ?
#
loop_
_entity_poly.entity_id
_entity_poly.type
_entity_poly.pdbx_seq_one_letter_code
_entity_poly.pdbx_strand_id
1 'polypeptide(L)'
;MSSNNKYKELKQEVQKDKARFASIEKQYQEKVAGKEQEFQALQLRMQTAINENMADRNKTQARIQQLERQCGDQSRYTQLVEENKKLKEQYERVKAEAVPQAEFNSLRQKVSIMENELSNNCSKLNVSENAKRALESKLSKYEEEKKKLIGVQGDSEGVWSKRVDEVNQQLRKSEAEKNNLSKNLKAAEKECSDVKSQLQDLNKALSGNDNVSKELEVKLKGAEKDRSLLETSLKAVEKKLAEIEKEKDTAQKEKSEFQTELKKIQEEKKRLDDEVKMTKEKLVKSEESAKTASAPNGDIHNGTSGNKITMVDHEKILSEKTVEVKKLATEVETKKKEITKIQEQLTSQKNEVNNMQEQLKSLKNENSNLKSQYDNQTKELSNVKADIGKKQSAVSSETEQLKKLQAEIDAQKKKNNEQELVMVTNAQKTDQALLQRLFPDVKVSEKLVHKDWMSTFEKEVQTYLATVKSQKGSAKSDDSSKLLEDNKRLESQVEEFKTVLQTTENKLQQLENSVEGEERKWQQKLQELQIDLEQSRQDNSTLKVELEKSKGSAEALGELDFAYRCLEKSITKITDEVK
;
A
#
# COMPACT_ATOMS: atom_id res chain seq x y z
N MET A 1 175.70 -93.16 -45.40
CA MET A 1 174.74 -92.87 -44.30
C MET A 1 173.98 -91.55 -44.48
N SER A 2 174.63 -90.39 -44.60
CA SER A 2 173.96 -89.06 -44.54
C SER A 2 172.80 -88.83 -45.55
N SER A 3 172.95 -89.24 -46.82
CA SER A 3 172.01 -88.86 -47.89
C SER A 3 170.59 -89.46 -47.75
N ASN A 4 170.44 -90.64 -47.12
CA ASN A 4 169.15 -91.32 -47.03
C ASN A 4 168.22 -90.68 -45.99
N ASN A 5 168.78 -90.10 -44.92
CA ASN A 5 168.00 -89.32 -43.95
C ASN A 5 167.48 -88.03 -44.58
N LYS A 6 168.32 -87.32 -45.34
CA LYS A 6 167.95 -86.07 -46.02
C LYS A 6 166.83 -86.25 -47.05
N TYR A 7 166.77 -87.42 -47.72
CA TYR A 7 165.64 -87.78 -48.58
C TYR A 7 164.33 -88.03 -47.80
N LYS A 8 164.39 -88.69 -46.64
CA LYS A 8 163.22 -88.89 -45.77
C LYS A 8 162.69 -87.56 -45.22
N GLU A 9 163.58 -86.67 -44.78
CA GLU A 9 163.22 -85.32 -44.32
C GLU A 9 162.54 -84.51 -45.42
N LEU A 10 163.12 -84.45 -46.62
CA LEU A 10 162.50 -83.76 -47.77
C LEU A 10 161.13 -84.35 -48.13
N LYS A 11 160.98 -85.68 -48.09
CA LYS A 11 159.69 -86.33 -48.33
C LYS A 11 158.65 -85.98 -47.27
N GLN A 12 159.05 -85.88 -46.00
CA GLN A 12 158.16 -85.47 -44.91
C GLN A 12 157.78 -83.99 -45.01
N GLU A 13 158.71 -83.09 -45.33
CA GLU A 13 158.40 -81.66 -45.48
C GLU A 13 157.47 -81.44 -46.69
N VAL A 14 157.69 -82.13 -47.82
CA VAL A 14 156.76 -82.11 -48.98
C VAL A 14 155.37 -82.67 -48.61
N GLN A 15 155.27 -83.73 -47.79
CA GLN A 15 153.96 -84.22 -47.31
C GLN A 15 153.27 -83.20 -46.38
N LYS A 16 154.02 -82.56 -45.50
CA LYS A 16 153.54 -81.55 -44.56
C LYS A 16 153.10 -80.27 -45.27
N ASP A 17 153.85 -79.83 -46.28
CA ASP A 17 153.45 -78.69 -47.11
C ASP A 17 152.25 -79.05 -48.01
N LYS A 18 152.18 -80.27 -48.57
CA LYS A 18 150.97 -80.73 -49.26
C LYS A 18 149.74 -80.75 -48.34
N ALA A 19 149.89 -81.16 -47.08
CA ALA A 19 148.82 -81.13 -46.08
C ALA A 19 148.45 -79.69 -45.69
N ARG A 20 149.43 -78.78 -45.56
CA ARG A 20 149.19 -77.34 -45.34
C ARG A 20 148.46 -76.71 -46.52
N PHE A 21 148.90 -76.94 -47.75
CA PHE A 21 148.22 -76.43 -48.95
C PHE A 21 146.80 -76.96 -49.07
N ALA A 22 146.56 -78.27 -48.87
CA ALA A 22 145.21 -78.83 -48.87
C ALA A 22 144.33 -78.24 -47.75
N SER A 23 144.89 -77.97 -46.57
CA SER A 23 144.17 -77.31 -45.48
C SER A 23 143.83 -75.85 -45.78
N ILE A 24 144.76 -75.11 -46.40
CA ILE A 24 144.57 -73.72 -46.83
C ILE A 24 143.54 -73.66 -47.97
N GLU A 25 143.64 -74.54 -48.96
CA GLU A 25 142.70 -74.67 -50.07
C GLU A 25 141.28 -74.97 -49.55
N LYS A 26 141.13 -75.93 -48.62
CA LYS A 26 139.85 -76.21 -47.97
C LYS A 26 139.31 -74.99 -47.21
N GLN A 27 140.15 -74.25 -46.47
CA GLN A 27 139.73 -73.01 -45.81
C GLN A 27 139.29 -71.93 -46.80
N TYR A 28 139.92 -71.81 -47.97
CA TYR A 28 139.49 -70.88 -49.01
C TYR A 28 138.20 -71.34 -49.70
N GLN A 29 138.04 -72.64 -49.97
CA GLN A 29 136.80 -73.21 -50.50
C GLN A 29 135.63 -73.01 -49.52
N GLU A 30 135.84 -73.24 -48.22
CA GLU A 30 134.85 -72.98 -47.16
C GLU A 30 134.51 -71.49 -47.05
N LYS A 31 135.50 -70.59 -47.17
CA LYS A 31 135.25 -69.13 -47.22
C LYS A 31 134.48 -68.71 -48.47
N VAL A 32 134.80 -69.26 -49.65
CA VAL A 32 134.08 -68.97 -50.90
C VAL A 32 132.66 -69.50 -50.81
N ALA A 33 132.44 -70.74 -50.38
CA ALA A 33 131.10 -71.30 -50.18
C ALA A 33 130.29 -70.51 -49.13
N GLY A 34 130.92 -70.06 -48.04
CA GLY A 34 130.29 -69.18 -47.07
C GLY A 34 129.89 -67.82 -47.67
N LYS A 35 130.75 -67.21 -48.50
CA LYS A 35 130.43 -65.95 -49.20
C LYS A 35 129.38 -66.11 -50.28
N GLU A 36 129.36 -67.24 -50.98
CA GLU A 36 128.31 -67.61 -51.94
C GLU A 36 126.94 -67.72 -51.23
N GLN A 37 126.89 -68.38 -50.07
CA GLN A 37 125.69 -68.48 -49.24
C GLN A 37 125.26 -67.12 -48.66
N GLU A 38 126.19 -66.29 -48.17
CA GLU A 38 125.89 -64.92 -47.74
C GLU A 38 125.31 -64.08 -48.88
N PHE A 39 125.87 -64.19 -50.09
CA PHE A 39 125.40 -63.46 -51.27
C PHE A 39 124.00 -63.91 -51.70
N GLN A 40 123.74 -65.22 -51.75
CA GLN A 40 122.41 -65.76 -52.05
C GLN A 40 121.38 -65.37 -50.99
N ALA A 41 121.75 -65.40 -49.70
CA ALA A 41 120.87 -64.95 -48.62
C ALA A 41 120.58 -63.44 -48.69
N LEU A 42 121.56 -62.62 -49.08
CA LEU A 42 121.37 -61.18 -49.31
C LEU A 42 120.46 -60.91 -50.52
N GLN A 43 120.67 -61.62 -51.63
CA GLN A 43 119.85 -61.51 -52.83
C GLN A 43 118.39 -61.90 -52.56
N LEU A 44 118.17 -62.98 -51.80
CA LEU A 44 116.82 -63.40 -51.39
C LEU A 44 116.15 -62.35 -50.49
N ARG A 45 116.86 -61.82 -49.49
CA ARG A 45 116.34 -60.73 -48.64
C ARG A 45 116.01 -59.48 -49.44
N MET A 46 116.85 -59.10 -50.41
CA MET A 46 116.60 -57.97 -51.29
C MET A 46 115.36 -58.20 -52.16
N GLN A 47 115.17 -59.41 -52.71
CA GLN A 47 113.98 -59.74 -53.49
C GLN A 47 112.71 -59.72 -52.64
N THR A 48 112.75 -60.25 -51.42
CA THR A 48 111.61 -60.16 -50.47
C THR A 48 111.29 -58.72 -50.14
N ALA A 49 112.29 -57.89 -49.79
CA ALA A 49 112.08 -56.48 -49.49
C ALA A 49 111.53 -55.68 -50.69
N ILE A 50 111.94 -55.98 -51.92
CA ILE A 50 111.36 -55.39 -53.13
C ILE A 50 109.89 -55.79 -53.28
N ASN A 51 109.56 -57.07 -53.08
CA ASN A 51 108.19 -57.57 -53.19
C ASN A 51 107.27 -56.97 -52.11
N GLU A 52 107.74 -56.85 -50.86
CA GLU A 52 107.03 -56.20 -49.75
C GLU A 52 106.79 -54.72 -50.03
N ASN A 53 107.83 -53.97 -50.44
CA ASN A 53 107.70 -52.57 -50.83
C ASN A 53 106.73 -52.37 -52.00
N MET A 54 106.70 -53.26 -53.00
CA MET A 54 105.69 -53.21 -54.06
C MET A 54 104.28 -53.49 -53.56
N ALA A 55 104.10 -54.46 -52.66
CA ALA A 55 102.81 -54.75 -52.05
C ALA A 55 102.28 -53.56 -51.25
N ASP A 56 103.14 -52.91 -50.44
CA ASP A 56 102.78 -51.74 -49.66
C ASP A 56 102.54 -50.50 -50.53
N ARG A 57 103.33 -50.28 -51.59
CA ARG A 57 103.05 -49.23 -52.58
C ARG A 57 101.68 -49.42 -53.24
N ASN A 58 101.32 -50.66 -53.55
CA ASN A 58 100.01 -50.97 -54.14
C ASN A 58 98.86 -50.79 -53.13
N LYS A 59 99.04 -51.16 -51.85
CA LYS A 59 98.07 -50.85 -50.77
C LYS A 59 97.88 -49.36 -50.59
N THR A 60 98.97 -48.58 -50.52
CA THR A 60 98.89 -47.11 -50.37
C THR A 60 98.22 -46.47 -51.58
N GLN A 61 98.54 -46.92 -52.81
CA GLN A 61 97.89 -46.41 -54.02
C GLN A 61 96.39 -46.72 -54.05
N ALA A 62 95.98 -47.93 -53.66
CA ALA A 62 94.57 -48.30 -53.54
C ALA A 62 93.84 -47.45 -52.48
N ARG A 63 94.51 -47.14 -51.36
CA ARG A 63 93.96 -46.27 -50.31
C ARG A 63 93.82 -44.82 -50.77
N ILE A 64 94.79 -44.30 -51.53
CA ILE A 64 94.71 -42.98 -52.17
C ILE A 64 93.49 -42.93 -53.10
N GLN A 65 93.34 -43.89 -54.03
CA GLN A 65 92.18 -43.96 -54.93
C GLN A 65 90.83 -44.08 -54.21
N GLN A 66 90.79 -44.77 -53.07
CA GLN A 66 89.58 -44.83 -52.23
C GLN A 66 89.25 -43.47 -51.62
N LEU A 67 90.25 -42.77 -51.09
CA LEU A 67 90.09 -41.43 -50.49
C LEU A 67 89.75 -40.38 -51.56
N GLU A 68 90.32 -40.46 -52.76
CA GLU A 68 89.97 -39.61 -53.91
C GLU A 68 88.50 -39.78 -54.30
N ARG A 69 87.96 -41.01 -54.28
CA ARG A 69 86.52 -41.25 -54.51
C ARG A 69 85.64 -40.74 -53.37
N GLN A 70 86.12 -40.76 -52.13
CA GLN A 70 85.38 -40.24 -50.96
C GLN A 70 85.41 -38.71 -50.89
N CYS A 71 86.51 -38.07 -51.27
CA CYS A 71 86.64 -36.61 -51.34
C CYS A 71 86.04 -36.03 -52.63
N GLY A 72 85.96 -36.85 -53.69
CA GLY A 72 85.32 -36.53 -54.96
C GLY A 72 83.78 -36.49 -54.93
N ASP A 73 83.16 -36.60 -53.75
CA ASP A 73 81.70 -36.47 -53.56
C ASP A 73 81.24 -35.00 -53.66
N GLN A 74 81.60 -34.36 -54.77
CA GLN A 74 81.19 -33.01 -55.17
C GLN A 74 79.66 -32.89 -55.24
N SER A 75 78.97 -34.02 -55.49
CA SER A 75 77.52 -34.13 -55.43
C SER A 75 76.99 -33.76 -54.04
N ARG A 76 77.50 -34.40 -52.98
CA ARG A 76 77.10 -34.10 -51.59
C ARG A 76 77.47 -32.67 -51.16
N TYR A 77 78.62 -32.16 -51.57
CA TYR A 77 78.96 -30.75 -51.32
C TYR A 77 77.96 -29.80 -52.00
N THR A 78 77.62 -30.05 -53.27
CA THR A 78 76.67 -29.24 -54.03
C THR A 78 75.25 -29.33 -53.44
N GLN A 79 74.83 -30.51 -52.99
CA GLN A 79 73.56 -30.72 -52.27
C GLN A 79 73.51 -29.88 -50.98
N LEU A 80 74.55 -29.96 -50.14
CA LEU A 80 74.62 -29.17 -48.91
C LEU A 80 74.64 -27.65 -49.18
N VAL A 81 75.26 -27.18 -50.27
CA VAL A 81 75.23 -25.77 -50.66
C VAL A 81 73.81 -25.34 -51.08
N GLU A 82 73.11 -26.14 -51.87
CA GLU A 82 71.74 -25.85 -52.30
C GLU A 82 70.73 -25.97 -51.15
N GLU A 83 70.92 -26.90 -50.21
CA GLU A 83 70.15 -26.97 -48.96
C GLU A 83 70.38 -25.73 -48.08
N ASN A 84 71.64 -25.31 -47.89
CA ASN A 84 71.95 -24.08 -47.15
C ASN A 84 71.36 -22.83 -47.82
N LYS A 85 71.31 -22.78 -49.16
CA LYS A 85 70.67 -21.71 -49.90
C LYS A 85 69.15 -21.71 -49.65
N LYS A 86 68.48 -22.86 -49.76
CA LYS A 86 67.04 -23.00 -49.46
C LYS A 86 66.71 -22.64 -48.01
N LEU A 87 67.53 -23.06 -47.04
CA LEU A 87 67.35 -22.72 -45.63
C LEU A 87 67.51 -21.21 -45.38
N LYS A 88 68.45 -20.53 -46.06
CA LYS A 88 68.57 -19.06 -45.99
C LYS A 88 67.38 -18.35 -46.63
N GLU A 89 66.92 -18.81 -47.80
CA GLU A 89 65.72 -18.26 -48.46
C GLU A 89 64.47 -18.46 -47.60
N GLN A 90 64.31 -19.62 -46.95
CA GLN A 90 63.22 -19.88 -46.00
C GLN A 90 63.33 -18.99 -44.75
N TYR A 91 64.53 -18.84 -44.18
CA TYR A 91 64.75 -17.96 -43.03
C TYR A 91 64.38 -16.50 -43.32
N GLU A 92 64.83 -15.96 -44.45
CA GLU A 92 64.49 -14.57 -44.81
C GLU A 92 63.00 -14.41 -45.20
N ARG A 93 62.35 -15.42 -45.79
CA ARG A 93 60.89 -15.41 -45.97
C ARG A 93 60.14 -15.40 -44.64
N VAL A 94 60.44 -16.33 -43.73
CA VAL A 94 59.79 -16.38 -42.40
C VAL A 94 60.02 -15.09 -41.61
N LYS A 95 61.19 -14.47 -41.75
CA LYS A 95 61.54 -13.18 -41.14
C LYS A 95 60.82 -11.98 -41.79
N ALA A 96 60.43 -12.07 -43.06
CA ALA A 96 59.63 -11.07 -43.75
C ALA A 96 58.10 -11.27 -43.57
N GLU A 97 57.67 -12.53 -43.40
CA GLU A 97 56.29 -12.91 -43.06
C GLU A 97 55.98 -12.71 -41.57
N ALA A 98 57.00 -12.64 -40.71
CA ALA A 98 56.86 -12.22 -39.33
C ALA A 98 56.34 -10.78 -39.27
N VAL A 99 55.24 -10.57 -38.53
CA VAL A 99 54.60 -9.26 -38.33
C VAL A 99 55.67 -8.21 -38.02
N PRO A 100 55.80 -7.13 -38.82
CA PRO A 100 56.80 -6.10 -38.60
C PRO A 100 56.78 -5.61 -37.16
N GLN A 101 57.95 -5.43 -36.53
CA GLN A 101 58.03 -5.05 -35.11
C GLN A 101 57.23 -3.77 -34.79
N ALA A 102 57.09 -2.86 -35.77
CA ALA A 102 56.24 -1.68 -35.69
C ALA A 102 54.74 -2.03 -35.58
N GLU A 103 54.24 -2.98 -36.39
CA GLU A 103 52.87 -3.47 -36.31
C GLU A 103 52.61 -4.23 -35.01
N PHE A 104 53.54 -5.09 -34.57
CA PHE A 104 53.44 -5.78 -33.28
C PHE A 104 53.35 -4.78 -32.11
N ASN A 105 54.20 -3.75 -32.11
CA ASN A 105 54.17 -2.69 -31.11
C ASN A 105 52.87 -1.87 -31.18
N SER A 106 52.36 -1.58 -32.39
CA SER A 106 51.09 -0.88 -32.62
C SER A 106 49.88 -1.69 -32.12
N LEU A 107 49.84 -3.00 -32.41
CA LEU A 107 48.82 -3.91 -31.90
C LEU A 107 48.88 -4.01 -30.38
N ARG A 108 50.08 -4.12 -29.79
CA ARG A 108 50.25 -4.11 -28.33
C ARG A 108 49.78 -2.80 -27.68
N GLN A 109 50.04 -1.66 -28.32
CA GLN A 109 49.53 -0.36 -27.86
C GLN A 109 48.00 -0.30 -27.96
N LYS A 110 47.39 -0.78 -29.04
CA LYS A 110 45.93 -0.86 -29.20
C LYS A 110 45.29 -1.76 -28.13
N VAL A 111 45.88 -2.92 -27.85
CA VAL A 111 45.44 -3.80 -26.75
C VAL A 111 45.46 -3.05 -25.42
N SER A 112 46.57 -2.37 -25.10
CA SER A 112 46.66 -1.58 -23.85
C SER A 112 45.66 -0.42 -23.78
N ILE A 113 45.32 0.22 -24.89
CA ILE A 113 44.26 1.25 -24.94
C ILE A 113 42.90 0.60 -24.67
N MET A 114 42.56 -0.49 -25.36
CA MET A 114 41.29 -1.21 -25.15
C MET A 114 41.16 -1.77 -23.73
N GLU A 115 42.23 -2.27 -23.11
CA GLU A 115 42.26 -2.69 -21.71
C GLU A 115 41.92 -1.54 -20.74
N ASN A 116 42.50 -0.35 -20.98
CA ASN A 116 42.22 0.84 -20.18
C ASN A 116 40.78 1.36 -20.39
N GLU A 117 40.27 1.33 -21.62
CA GLU A 117 38.89 1.71 -21.96
C GLU A 117 37.88 0.75 -21.34
N LEU A 118 38.12 -0.57 -21.42
CA LEU A 118 37.31 -1.59 -20.75
C LEU A 118 37.32 -1.41 -19.24
N SER A 119 38.48 -1.20 -18.62
CA SER A 119 38.59 -0.94 -17.18
C SER A 119 37.81 0.32 -16.75
N ASN A 120 37.94 1.41 -17.51
CA ASN A 120 37.20 2.64 -17.28
C ASN A 120 35.68 2.42 -17.43
N ASN A 121 35.25 1.70 -18.46
CA ASN A 121 33.84 1.40 -18.69
C ASN A 121 33.24 0.46 -17.63
N CYS A 122 33.99 -0.53 -17.15
CA CYS A 122 33.61 -1.33 -15.98
C CYS A 122 33.46 -0.47 -14.72
N SER A 123 34.34 0.52 -14.50
CA SER A 123 34.23 1.42 -13.36
C SER A 123 32.96 2.30 -13.43
N LYS A 124 32.66 2.87 -14.60
CA LYS A 124 31.43 3.64 -14.85
C LYS A 124 30.18 2.79 -14.69
N LEU A 125 30.19 1.56 -15.21
CA LEU A 125 29.07 0.62 -15.09
C LEU A 125 28.79 0.29 -13.62
N ASN A 126 29.83 0.01 -12.82
CA ASN A 126 29.69 -0.25 -11.38
C ASN A 126 29.13 0.97 -10.63
N VAL A 127 29.57 2.19 -10.95
CA VAL A 127 29.00 3.42 -10.36
C VAL A 127 27.51 3.56 -10.72
N SER A 128 27.15 3.33 -12.00
CA SER A 128 25.76 3.35 -12.47
C SER A 128 24.89 2.28 -11.79
N GLU A 129 25.41 1.07 -11.63
CA GLU A 129 24.69 -0.02 -10.97
C GLU A 129 24.47 0.24 -9.47
N ASN A 130 25.46 0.80 -8.77
CA ASN A 130 25.28 1.22 -7.37
C ASN A 130 24.27 2.38 -7.24
N ALA A 131 24.25 3.33 -8.17
CA ALA A 131 23.23 4.37 -8.22
C ALA A 131 21.83 3.78 -8.47
N LYS A 132 21.70 2.82 -9.39
CA LYS A 132 20.46 2.06 -9.64
C LYS A 132 19.97 1.35 -8.37
N ARG A 133 20.81 0.56 -7.70
CA ARG A 133 20.46 -0.13 -6.44
C ARG A 133 20.01 0.84 -5.34
N ALA A 134 20.63 2.02 -5.26
CA ALA A 134 20.22 3.06 -4.32
C ALA A 134 18.84 3.66 -4.66
N LEU A 135 18.51 3.82 -5.94
CA LEU A 135 17.18 4.26 -6.39
C LEU A 135 16.11 3.18 -6.19
N GLU A 136 16.43 1.91 -6.45
CA GLU A 136 15.53 0.76 -6.18
C GLU A 136 15.20 0.65 -4.68
N SER A 137 16.19 0.85 -3.79
CA SER A 137 15.94 0.92 -2.34
C SER A 137 15.06 2.10 -1.93
N LYS A 138 15.17 3.26 -2.59
CA LYS A 138 14.26 4.40 -2.36
C LYS A 138 12.85 4.12 -2.86
N LEU A 139 12.70 3.52 -4.05
CA LEU A 139 11.40 3.13 -4.62
C LEU A 139 10.67 2.15 -3.68
N SER A 140 11.34 1.09 -3.24
CA SER A 140 10.76 0.12 -2.30
C SER A 140 10.25 0.77 -0.99
N LYS A 141 10.99 1.76 -0.46
CA LYS A 141 10.53 2.53 0.71
C LYS A 141 9.29 3.37 0.42
N TYR A 142 9.24 4.05 -0.73
CA TYR A 142 8.06 4.83 -1.14
C TYR A 142 6.85 3.94 -1.46
N GLU A 143 7.05 2.72 -1.97
CA GLU A 143 5.98 1.73 -2.14
C GLU A 143 5.42 1.26 -0.78
N GLU A 144 6.28 1.05 0.22
CA GLU A 144 5.84 0.69 1.58
C GLU A 144 5.14 1.88 2.29
N GLU A 145 5.64 3.10 2.16
CA GLU A 145 4.96 4.33 2.61
C GLU A 145 3.58 4.47 1.95
N LYS A 146 3.48 4.29 0.63
CA LYS A 146 2.22 4.29 -0.12
C LYS A 146 1.25 3.21 0.38
N LYS A 147 1.73 1.99 0.64
CA LYS A 147 0.91 0.90 1.18
C LYS A 147 0.36 1.22 2.58
N LYS A 148 1.17 1.87 3.44
CA LYS A 148 0.74 2.34 4.76
C LYS A 148 -0.33 3.44 4.65
N LEU A 149 -0.13 4.43 3.77
CA LEU A 149 -1.10 5.49 3.53
C LEU A 149 -2.44 4.95 3.00
N ILE A 150 -2.42 3.98 2.08
CA ILE A 150 -3.64 3.30 1.59
C ILE A 150 -4.35 2.55 2.73
N GLY A 151 -3.60 1.90 3.63
CA GLY A 151 -4.15 1.26 4.83
C GLY A 151 -4.87 2.26 5.75
N VAL A 152 -4.19 3.35 6.11
CA VAL A 152 -4.76 4.42 6.97
C VAL A 152 -5.97 5.07 6.30
N GLN A 153 -5.95 5.27 4.97
CA GLN A 153 -7.10 5.76 4.23
C GLN A 153 -8.28 4.78 4.34
N GLY A 154 -8.07 3.49 4.08
CA GLY A 154 -9.11 2.46 4.18
C GLY A 154 -9.70 2.32 5.60
N ASP A 155 -8.86 2.41 6.63
CA ASP A 155 -9.31 2.43 8.03
C ASP A 155 -10.18 3.67 8.29
N SER A 156 -9.77 4.85 7.80
CA SER A 156 -10.55 6.09 7.95
C SER A 156 -11.88 6.06 7.19
N GLU A 157 -11.90 5.52 5.97
CA GLU A 157 -13.12 5.29 5.17
C GLU A 157 -14.05 4.30 5.87
N GLY A 158 -13.50 3.25 6.50
CA GLY A 158 -14.26 2.31 7.33
C GLY A 158 -14.89 2.97 8.57
N VAL A 159 -14.21 3.92 9.22
CA VAL A 159 -14.76 4.71 10.33
C VAL A 159 -15.87 5.65 9.84
N TRP A 160 -15.65 6.38 8.73
CA TRP A 160 -16.67 7.25 8.16
C TRP A 160 -17.91 6.48 7.68
N SER A 161 -17.72 5.32 7.05
CA SER A 161 -18.81 4.43 6.62
C SER A 161 -19.68 3.98 7.81
N LYS A 162 -19.06 3.47 8.88
CA LYS A 162 -19.76 3.12 10.13
C LYS A 162 -20.52 4.32 10.72
N ARG A 163 -19.92 5.52 10.72
CA ARG A 163 -20.58 6.72 11.24
C ARG A 163 -21.77 7.15 10.38
N VAL A 164 -21.68 7.01 9.06
CA VAL A 164 -22.80 7.24 8.14
C VAL A 164 -23.93 6.23 8.40
N ASP A 165 -23.62 4.95 8.61
CA ASP A 165 -24.60 3.92 8.96
C ASP A 165 -25.29 4.18 10.32
N GLU A 166 -24.53 4.59 11.34
CA GLU A 166 -25.07 5.02 12.64
C GLU A 166 -26.04 6.19 12.49
N VAL A 167 -25.66 7.24 11.76
CA VAL A 167 -26.50 8.42 11.51
C VAL A 167 -27.75 8.05 10.72
N ASN A 168 -27.62 7.21 9.69
CA ASN A 168 -28.76 6.67 8.94
C ASN A 168 -29.71 5.85 9.83
N GLN A 169 -29.18 5.06 10.77
CA GLN A 169 -29.99 4.30 11.72
C GLN A 169 -30.71 5.22 12.72
N GLN A 170 -30.04 6.27 13.23
CA GLN A 170 -30.64 7.28 14.10
C GLN A 170 -31.75 8.06 13.36
N LEU A 171 -31.52 8.45 12.11
CA LEU A 171 -32.52 9.12 11.28
C LEU A 171 -33.78 8.25 11.11
N ARG A 172 -33.62 6.97 10.74
CA ARG A 172 -34.74 6.02 10.63
C ARG A 172 -35.51 5.83 11.94
N LYS A 173 -34.83 5.82 13.09
CA LYS A 173 -35.48 5.78 14.42
C LYS A 173 -36.28 7.04 14.67
N SER A 174 -35.69 8.22 14.46
CA SER A 174 -36.38 9.51 14.63
C SER A 174 -37.57 9.69 13.67
N GLU A 175 -37.47 9.21 12.43
CA GLU A 175 -38.58 9.18 11.48
C GLU A 175 -39.73 8.25 11.94
N ALA A 176 -39.40 7.08 12.50
CA ALA A 176 -40.40 6.18 13.08
C ALA A 176 -41.08 6.78 14.32
N GLU A 177 -40.31 7.42 15.21
CA GLU A 177 -40.83 8.15 16.37
C GLU A 177 -41.73 9.31 15.95
N LYS A 178 -41.31 10.14 14.99
CA LYS A 178 -42.12 11.21 14.40
C LYS A 178 -43.43 10.68 13.81
N ASN A 179 -43.39 9.55 13.10
CA ASN A 179 -44.59 8.92 12.54
C ASN A 179 -45.53 8.39 13.63
N ASN A 180 -45.01 7.86 14.74
CA ASN A 180 -45.82 7.44 15.89
C ASN A 180 -46.42 8.64 16.64
N LEU A 181 -45.64 9.69 16.89
CA LEU A 181 -46.13 10.94 17.49
C LEU A 181 -47.22 11.59 16.63
N SER A 182 -47.08 11.57 15.30
CA SER A 182 -48.10 12.05 14.35
C SER A 182 -49.40 11.22 14.41
N LYS A 183 -49.31 9.90 14.56
CA LYS A 183 -50.49 9.04 14.79
C LYS A 183 -51.16 9.34 16.14
N ASN A 184 -50.38 9.48 17.21
CA ASN A 184 -50.88 9.76 18.54
C ASN A 184 -51.54 11.15 18.62
N LEU A 185 -50.97 12.16 17.96
CA LEU A 185 -51.57 13.49 17.84
C LEU A 185 -52.95 13.39 17.19
N LYS A 186 -53.09 12.70 16.05
CA LYS A 186 -54.37 12.51 15.36
C LYS A 186 -55.40 11.74 16.20
N ALA A 187 -54.95 10.79 17.01
CA ALA A 187 -55.83 10.09 17.96
C ALA A 187 -56.35 11.06 19.05
N ALA A 188 -55.47 11.84 19.66
CA ALA A 188 -55.82 12.83 20.68
C ALA A 188 -56.69 13.97 20.12
N GLU A 189 -56.45 14.42 18.88
CA GLU A 189 -57.31 15.37 18.16
C GLU A 189 -58.73 14.83 17.98
N LYS A 190 -58.86 13.54 17.62
CA LYS A 190 -60.16 12.87 17.52
C LYS A 190 -60.83 12.75 18.88
N GLU A 191 -60.12 12.31 19.92
CA GLU A 191 -60.69 12.23 21.28
C GLU A 191 -61.14 13.60 21.80
N CYS A 192 -60.39 14.68 21.54
CA CYS A 192 -60.82 16.04 21.86
C CYS A 192 -62.05 16.47 21.07
N SER A 193 -62.18 16.06 19.80
CA SER A 193 -63.39 16.28 18.99
C SER A 193 -64.60 15.53 19.56
N ASP A 194 -64.42 14.28 19.97
CA ASP A 194 -65.48 13.43 20.55
C ASP A 194 -65.90 13.93 21.93
N VAL A 195 -64.97 14.37 22.79
CA VAL A 195 -65.29 15.04 24.07
C VAL A 195 -66.01 16.38 23.84
N LYS A 196 -65.63 17.13 22.80
CA LYS A 196 -66.27 18.41 22.45
C LYS A 196 -67.72 18.21 21.99
N SER A 197 -68.02 17.16 21.23
CA SER A 197 -69.41 16.85 20.84
C SER A 197 -70.24 16.39 22.05
N GLN A 198 -69.69 15.53 22.91
CA GLN A 198 -70.32 15.14 24.17
C GLN A 198 -70.64 16.32 25.09
N LEU A 199 -69.69 17.28 25.25
CA LEU A 199 -69.93 18.51 26.00
C LEU A 199 -71.01 19.38 25.36
N GLN A 200 -71.08 19.45 24.04
CA GLN A 200 -72.13 20.19 23.34
C GLN A 200 -73.52 19.57 23.54
N ASP A 201 -73.62 18.24 23.56
CA ASP A 201 -74.87 17.52 23.82
C ASP A 201 -75.29 17.55 25.29
N LEU A 202 -74.34 17.46 26.23
CA LEU A 202 -74.59 17.72 27.66
C LEU A 202 -75.09 19.16 27.88
N ASN A 203 -74.51 20.15 27.19
CA ASN A 203 -74.96 21.54 27.30
C ASN A 203 -76.36 21.75 26.73
N LYS A 204 -76.72 21.08 25.62
CA LYS A 204 -78.11 21.04 25.13
C LYS A 204 -79.04 20.41 26.16
N ALA A 205 -78.68 19.26 26.74
CA ALA A 205 -79.47 18.57 27.75
C ALA A 205 -79.70 19.43 29.01
N LEU A 206 -78.66 20.12 29.49
CA LEU A 206 -78.76 21.09 30.58
C LEU A 206 -79.72 22.23 30.23
N SER A 207 -79.61 22.83 29.03
CA SER A 207 -80.56 23.87 28.60
C SER A 207 -82.01 23.37 28.48
N GLY A 208 -82.20 22.09 28.15
CA GLY A 208 -83.49 21.42 28.18
C GLY A 208 -84.04 21.28 29.60
N ASN A 209 -83.20 20.82 30.54
CA ASN A 209 -83.55 20.75 31.96
C ASN A 209 -83.86 22.13 32.57
N ASP A 210 -83.14 23.19 32.21
CA ASP A 210 -83.44 24.56 32.64
C ASP A 210 -84.82 25.01 32.16
N ASN A 211 -85.21 24.65 30.93
CA ASN A 211 -86.53 24.97 30.39
C ASN A 211 -87.64 24.17 31.09
N VAL A 212 -87.42 22.87 31.35
CA VAL A 212 -88.34 22.05 32.15
C VAL A 212 -88.45 22.56 33.59
N SER A 213 -87.35 22.99 34.20
CA SER A 213 -87.31 23.56 35.54
C SER A 213 -88.14 24.86 35.62
N LYS A 214 -87.99 25.76 34.64
CA LYS A 214 -88.83 26.97 34.52
C LYS A 214 -90.31 26.63 34.31
N GLU A 215 -90.63 25.61 33.51
CA GLU A 215 -92.01 25.17 33.30
C GLU A 215 -92.63 24.60 34.58
N LEU A 216 -91.87 23.81 35.34
CA LEU A 216 -92.26 23.32 36.67
C LEU A 216 -92.43 24.47 37.68
N GLU A 217 -91.57 25.48 37.66
CA GLU A 217 -91.69 26.67 38.52
C GLU A 217 -92.96 27.48 38.21
N VAL A 218 -93.32 27.62 36.92
CA VAL A 218 -94.59 28.26 36.49
C VAL A 218 -95.79 27.44 36.96
N LYS A 219 -95.75 26.10 36.79
CA LYS A 219 -96.79 25.19 37.29
C LYS A 219 -96.95 25.25 38.81
N LEU A 220 -95.84 25.33 39.55
CA LEU A 220 -95.83 25.48 41.00
C LEU A 220 -96.49 26.79 41.42
N LYS A 221 -96.09 27.94 40.84
CA LYS A 221 -96.71 29.24 41.11
C LYS A 221 -98.20 29.29 40.78
N GLY A 222 -98.63 28.57 39.73
CA GLY A 222 -100.05 28.35 39.43
C GLY A 222 -100.76 27.62 40.57
N ALA A 223 -100.26 26.46 40.98
CA ALA A 223 -100.81 25.67 42.07
C ALA A 223 -100.80 26.42 43.42
N GLU A 224 -99.79 27.23 43.71
CA GLU A 224 -99.72 28.08 44.90
C GLU A 224 -100.79 29.17 44.89
N LYS A 225 -101.05 29.79 43.74
CA LYS A 225 -102.13 30.76 43.56
C LYS A 225 -103.50 30.11 43.74
N ASP A 226 -103.72 28.93 43.16
CA ASP A 226 -104.96 28.18 43.33
C ASP A 226 -105.16 27.74 44.78
N ARG A 227 -104.09 27.31 45.46
CA ARG A 227 -104.10 27.02 46.91
C ARG A 227 -104.49 28.26 47.72
N SER A 228 -103.94 29.44 47.38
CA SER A 228 -104.29 30.70 48.05
C SER A 228 -105.76 31.09 47.83
N LEU A 229 -106.30 30.88 46.62
CA LEU A 229 -107.71 31.15 46.31
C LEU A 229 -108.63 30.20 47.07
N LEU A 230 -108.30 28.90 47.09
CA LEU A 230 -109.00 27.91 47.92
C LEU A 230 -108.94 28.26 49.40
N GLU A 231 -107.78 28.70 49.93
CA GLU A 231 -107.63 29.09 51.33
C GLU A 231 -108.48 30.33 51.68
N THR A 232 -108.58 31.32 50.77
CA THR A 232 -109.51 32.46 50.96
C THR A 232 -110.98 32.05 50.88
N SER A 233 -111.32 31.10 50.01
CA SER A 233 -112.68 30.54 49.91
C SER A 233 -113.05 29.75 51.17
N LEU A 234 -112.11 28.96 51.69
CA LEU A 234 -112.28 28.16 52.90
C LEU A 234 -112.49 29.07 54.12
N LYS A 235 -111.71 30.15 54.28
CA LYS A 235 -111.95 31.21 55.30
C LYS A 235 -113.32 31.89 55.15
N ALA A 236 -113.83 32.06 53.94
CA ALA A 236 -115.16 32.59 53.71
C ALA A 236 -116.28 31.59 54.09
N VAL A 237 -116.06 30.29 53.90
CA VAL A 237 -116.95 29.22 54.38
C VAL A 237 -116.92 29.11 55.91
N GLU A 238 -115.73 29.16 56.52
CA GLU A 238 -115.56 29.20 57.99
C GLU A 238 -116.30 30.40 58.61
N LYS A 239 -116.20 31.59 58.01
CA LYS A 239 -116.95 32.78 58.48
C LYS A 239 -118.47 32.57 58.40
N LYS A 240 -118.97 32.00 57.31
CA LYS A 240 -120.41 31.68 57.16
C LYS A 240 -120.87 30.63 58.16
N LEU A 241 -120.05 29.63 58.46
CA LEU A 241 -120.31 28.65 59.52
C LEU A 241 -120.41 29.33 60.89
N ALA A 242 -119.49 30.23 61.23
CA ALA A 242 -119.53 30.98 62.48
C ALA A 242 -120.73 31.96 62.58
N GLU A 243 -121.21 32.49 61.46
CA GLU A 243 -122.45 33.28 61.39
C GLU A 243 -123.68 32.41 61.64
N ILE A 244 -123.79 31.24 60.99
CA ILE A 244 -124.86 30.26 61.24
C ILE A 244 -124.84 29.73 62.68
N GLU A 245 -123.65 29.53 63.26
CA GLU A 245 -123.49 29.07 64.64
C GLU A 245 -123.95 30.14 65.65
N LYS A 246 -123.69 31.43 65.37
CA LYS A 246 -124.29 32.55 66.12
C LYS A 246 -125.81 32.62 65.98
N GLU A 247 -126.35 32.47 64.76
CA GLU A 247 -127.80 32.48 64.53
C GLU A 247 -128.50 31.36 65.31
N LYS A 248 -127.92 30.16 65.29
CA LYS A 248 -128.32 29.00 66.10
C LYS A 248 -128.30 29.30 67.60
N ASP A 249 -127.26 29.94 68.12
CA ASP A 249 -127.19 30.31 69.55
C ASP A 249 -128.23 31.38 69.92
N THR A 250 -128.51 32.36 69.06
CA THR A 250 -129.62 33.32 69.27
C THR A 250 -130.99 32.62 69.25
N ALA A 251 -131.24 31.73 68.30
CA ALA A 251 -132.50 30.97 68.24
C ALA A 251 -132.65 30.02 69.46
N GLN A 252 -131.55 29.46 69.96
CA GLN A 252 -131.53 28.66 71.19
C GLN A 252 -131.83 29.53 72.43
N LYS A 253 -131.34 30.78 72.47
CA LYS A 253 -131.65 31.75 73.52
C LYS A 253 -133.12 32.17 73.50
N GLU A 254 -133.64 32.58 72.34
CA GLU A 254 -135.05 32.91 72.15
C GLU A 254 -135.96 31.73 72.54
N LYS A 255 -135.59 30.51 72.14
CA LYS A 255 -136.28 29.29 72.56
C LYS A 255 -136.28 29.12 74.09
N SER A 256 -135.19 29.43 74.79
CA SER A 256 -135.12 29.36 76.26
C SER A 256 -135.97 30.45 76.95
N GLU A 257 -136.08 31.63 76.33
CA GLU A 257 -136.92 32.74 76.78
C GLU A 257 -138.40 32.40 76.58
N PHE A 258 -138.79 31.90 75.40
CA PHE A 258 -140.13 31.34 75.19
C PHE A 258 -140.45 30.19 76.16
N GLN A 259 -139.48 29.31 76.45
CA GLN A 259 -139.69 28.18 77.37
C GLN A 259 -139.81 28.62 78.84
N THR A 260 -139.27 29.79 79.22
CA THR A 260 -139.49 30.39 80.54
C THR A 260 -140.82 31.17 80.61
N GLU A 261 -141.23 31.84 79.53
CA GLU A 261 -142.54 32.50 79.48
C GLU A 261 -143.69 31.48 79.45
N LEU A 262 -143.51 30.34 78.74
CA LEU A 262 -144.46 29.23 78.72
C LEU A 262 -144.57 28.57 80.11
N LYS A 263 -143.48 28.52 80.89
CA LYS A 263 -143.52 28.11 82.30
C LYS A 263 -144.31 29.08 83.17
N LYS A 264 -144.11 30.40 83.05
CA LYS A 264 -144.92 31.39 83.78
C LYS A 264 -146.42 31.26 83.47
N ILE A 265 -146.78 31.08 82.20
CA ILE A 265 -148.18 30.88 81.78
C ILE A 265 -148.74 29.54 82.31
N GLN A 266 -147.92 28.49 82.40
CA GLN A 266 -148.30 27.23 83.06
C GLN A 266 -148.48 27.39 84.58
N GLU A 267 -147.63 28.18 85.24
CA GLU A 267 -147.73 28.49 86.68
C GLU A 267 -148.94 29.40 86.98
N GLU A 268 -149.28 30.33 86.08
CA GLU A 268 -150.46 31.19 86.19
C GLU A 268 -151.77 30.44 85.92
N LYS A 269 -151.78 29.53 84.93
CA LYS A 269 -152.89 28.59 84.72
C LYS A 269 -153.07 27.69 85.95
N LYS A 270 -151.99 27.17 86.51
CA LYS A 270 -152.02 26.35 87.72
C LYS A 270 -152.51 27.15 88.95
N ARG A 271 -152.11 28.42 89.07
CA ARG A 271 -152.59 29.34 90.12
C ARG A 271 -154.10 29.57 90.07
N LEU A 272 -154.72 29.55 88.89
CA LEU A 272 -156.19 29.61 88.73
C LEU A 272 -156.88 28.25 89.01
N ASP A 273 -156.30 27.13 88.60
CA ASP A 273 -156.82 25.79 88.92
C ASP A 273 -156.72 25.46 90.43
N ASP A 274 -155.63 25.88 91.10
CA ASP A 274 -155.39 25.63 92.54
C ASP A 274 -156.27 26.53 93.45
N GLU A 275 -156.75 27.68 92.96
CA GLU A 275 -157.69 28.56 93.70
C GLU A 275 -159.13 27.99 93.72
N VAL A 276 -159.50 27.17 92.73
CA VAL A 276 -160.78 26.43 92.71
C VAL A 276 -160.74 25.19 93.60
N LYS A 277 -159.56 24.64 93.91
CA LYS A 277 -159.41 23.27 94.42
C LYS A 277 -158.83 23.12 95.82
N MET A 278 -158.56 24.18 96.59
CA MET A 278 -158.23 24.09 98.03
C MET A 278 -158.90 25.13 98.97
N THR A 279 -160.22 25.21 99.23
CA THR A 279 -161.45 24.49 98.82
C THR A 279 -161.29 23.33 97.84
N LYS A 280 -160.70 22.19 98.19
CA LYS A 280 -160.61 21.47 99.47
C LYS A 280 -159.16 21.23 99.99
N GLU A 281 -158.67 22.21 100.75
CA GLU A 281 -157.74 22.14 101.90
C GLU A 281 -156.32 21.53 101.83
N LYS A 282 -155.46 22.04 102.73
CA LYS A 282 -154.03 22.30 102.53
C LYS A 282 -153.09 21.30 103.22
N LEU A 283 -152.03 20.85 102.53
CA LEU A 283 -150.72 20.57 103.16
C LEU A 283 -149.52 20.56 102.15
N VAL A 284 -148.59 21.53 102.33
CA VAL A 284 -147.10 21.45 102.32
C VAL A 284 -146.42 20.42 101.36
N LYS A 285 -145.74 20.83 100.27
CA LYS A 285 -144.29 21.20 100.15
C LYS A 285 -143.28 20.08 100.51
N SER A 286 -142.51 19.55 99.54
CA SER A 286 -141.11 19.92 99.17
C SER A 286 -140.04 19.21 100.06
N GLU A 287 -138.75 19.01 99.74
CA GLU A 287 -137.85 19.46 98.65
C GLU A 287 -136.59 18.53 98.58
N GLU A 288 -135.74 18.62 97.54
CA GLU A 288 -134.29 18.98 97.57
C GLU A 288 -133.33 17.78 97.27
N SER A 289 -132.06 17.90 96.79
CA SER A 289 -131.19 19.02 96.31
C SER A 289 -130.10 18.46 95.32
N ALA A 290 -129.58 19.20 94.32
CA ALA A 290 -128.27 19.94 94.24
C ALA A 290 -126.96 19.07 94.17
N LYS A 291 -125.78 19.47 93.62
CA LYS A 291 -125.23 20.53 92.72
C LYS A 291 -123.73 20.23 92.45
N THR A 292 -123.04 20.88 91.48
CA THR A 292 -121.59 21.31 91.56
C THR A 292 -121.07 22.08 90.32
N ALA A 293 -119.87 22.70 90.43
CA ALA A 293 -119.09 23.47 89.43
C ALA A 293 -117.56 23.29 89.70
N SER A 294 -116.55 23.90 89.04
CA SER A 294 -116.44 25.06 88.10
C SER A 294 -115.13 25.03 87.26
N ALA A 295 -114.80 26.13 86.55
CA ALA A 295 -113.52 26.40 85.83
C ALA A 295 -112.67 27.49 86.57
N PRO A 296 -111.55 28.09 86.07
CA PRO A 296 -110.77 27.93 84.80
C PRO A 296 -109.20 27.87 85.00
N ASN A 297 -108.39 28.24 83.98
CA ASN A 297 -106.98 27.82 83.77
C ASN A 297 -105.94 28.98 83.60
N GLY A 298 -104.62 28.71 83.73
CA GLY A 298 -103.48 29.65 83.55
C GLY A 298 -102.09 28.95 83.46
N ASP A 299 -101.06 29.63 82.94
CA ASP A 299 -99.84 29.05 82.28
C ASP A 299 -98.47 29.26 83.01
N ILE A 300 -97.40 28.61 82.48
CA ILE A 300 -95.95 28.91 82.50
C ILE A 300 -94.98 27.89 83.19
N HIS A 301 -94.00 27.43 82.39
CA HIS A 301 -92.67 26.81 82.65
C HIS A 301 -92.46 25.74 83.75
N ASN A 302 -91.81 24.63 83.35
CA ASN A 302 -90.50 24.23 83.91
C ASN A 302 -89.72 23.36 82.90
N GLY A 303 -88.39 23.26 83.08
CA GLY A 303 -87.53 22.34 82.33
C GLY A 303 -86.71 21.41 83.21
N THR A 304 -86.03 20.49 82.55
CA THR A 304 -84.92 19.64 83.03
C THR A 304 -85.26 18.29 83.69
N SER A 305 -84.61 17.27 83.11
CA SER A 305 -84.06 16.07 83.75
C SER A 305 -84.85 14.76 83.65
N GLY A 306 -84.17 13.74 83.11
CA GLY A 306 -84.50 12.32 83.27
C GLY A 306 -85.43 11.72 82.20
N ASN A 307 -84.85 11.11 81.16
CA ASN A 307 -84.73 9.63 81.09
C ASN A 307 -84.33 9.09 79.71
N LYS A 308 -83.63 7.93 79.76
CA LYS A 308 -83.55 6.88 78.73
C LYS A 308 -83.18 7.32 77.30
N ILE A 309 -81.90 7.13 76.98
CA ILE A 309 -81.44 6.74 75.63
C ILE A 309 -82.33 5.59 75.15
N THR A 310 -82.97 5.75 74.00
CA THR A 310 -83.82 4.71 73.41
C THR A 310 -83.10 3.99 72.29
N MET A 311 -83.67 2.89 71.78
CA MET A 311 -83.10 2.10 70.68
C MET A 311 -82.77 2.97 69.44
N VAL A 312 -83.54 4.05 69.24
CA VAL A 312 -83.38 5.05 68.16
C VAL A 312 -82.03 5.78 68.22
N ASP A 313 -81.49 6.04 69.41
CA ASP A 313 -80.21 6.74 69.56
C ASP A 313 -79.01 5.82 69.22
N HIS A 314 -79.10 4.54 69.57
CA HIS A 314 -78.13 3.53 69.14
C HIS A 314 -78.17 3.32 67.63
N GLU A 315 -79.36 3.31 67.04
CA GLU A 315 -79.56 3.19 65.59
C GLU A 315 -79.03 4.42 64.83
N LYS A 316 -79.23 5.62 65.39
CA LYS A 316 -78.61 6.87 64.91
C LYS A 316 -77.09 6.81 64.97
N ILE A 317 -76.48 6.47 66.12
CA ILE A 317 -75.02 6.36 66.29
C ILE A 317 -74.43 5.28 65.36
N LEU A 318 -75.12 4.16 65.16
CA LEU A 318 -74.71 3.13 64.19
C LEU A 318 -74.80 3.64 62.74
N SER A 319 -75.81 4.42 62.39
CA SER A 319 -75.90 5.05 61.07
C SER A 319 -74.76 6.05 60.83
N GLU A 320 -74.47 6.91 61.82
CA GLU A 320 -73.39 7.90 61.78
C GLU A 320 -72.02 7.23 61.67
N LYS A 321 -71.73 6.21 62.49
CA LYS A 321 -70.50 5.42 62.36
C LYS A 321 -70.41 4.64 61.05
N THR A 322 -71.53 4.18 60.49
CA THR A 322 -71.55 3.54 59.17
C THR A 322 -71.22 4.53 58.05
N VAL A 323 -71.67 5.79 58.16
CA VAL A 323 -71.30 6.87 57.23
C VAL A 323 -69.81 7.23 57.38
N GLU A 324 -69.30 7.37 58.60
CA GLU A 324 -67.88 7.66 58.84
C GLU A 324 -66.97 6.53 58.32
N VAL A 325 -67.33 5.26 58.55
CA VAL A 325 -66.60 4.11 58.00
C VAL A 325 -66.63 4.07 56.47
N LYS A 326 -67.77 4.41 55.83
CA LYS A 326 -67.85 4.53 54.37
C LYS A 326 -66.96 5.65 53.83
N LYS A 327 -66.94 6.81 54.50
CA LYS A 327 -66.09 7.96 54.15
C LYS A 327 -64.60 7.60 54.27
N LEU A 328 -64.19 7.03 55.40
CA LEU A 328 -62.81 6.54 55.60
C LEU A 328 -62.43 5.46 54.59
N ALA A 329 -63.34 4.55 54.23
CA ALA A 329 -63.09 3.56 53.17
C ALA A 329 -62.86 4.22 51.79
N THR A 330 -63.63 5.25 51.43
CA THR A 330 -63.38 6.01 50.20
C THR A 330 -62.07 6.79 50.23
N GLU A 331 -61.67 7.30 51.39
CA GLU A 331 -60.42 8.05 51.58
C GLU A 331 -59.18 7.14 51.55
N VAL A 332 -59.28 5.93 52.10
CA VAL A 332 -58.26 4.88 51.94
C VAL A 332 -58.13 4.46 50.48
N GLU A 333 -59.24 4.30 49.76
CA GLU A 333 -59.21 3.88 48.34
C GLU A 333 -58.66 4.99 47.42
N THR A 334 -58.91 6.27 47.70
CA THR A 334 -58.27 7.38 46.95
C THR A 334 -56.78 7.47 47.28
N LYS A 335 -56.37 7.37 48.54
CA LYS A 335 -54.94 7.34 48.93
C LYS A 335 -54.20 6.15 48.33
N LYS A 336 -54.85 4.99 48.20
CA LYS A 336 -54.28 3.80 47.54
C LYS A 336 -54.01 4.04 46.06
N LYS A 337 -54.91 4.75 45.35
CA LYS A 337 -54.74 5.16 43.95
C LYS A 337 -53.65 6.21 43.74
N GLU A 338 -53.49 7.13 44.69
CA GLU A 338 -52.36 8.07 44.70
C GLU A 338 -51.02 7.33 44.88
N ILE A 339 -50.96 6.35 45.80
CA ILE A 339 -49.77 5.53 46.03
C ILE A 339 -49.37 4.73 44.78
N THR A 340 -50.31 4.06 44.09
CA THR A 340 -49.98 3.34 42.85
C THR A 340 -49.48 4.29 41.76
N LYS A 341 -50.08 5.47 41.60
CA LYS A 341 -49.62 6.48 40.63
C LYS A 341 -48.21 6.99 40.94
N ILE A 342 -47.88 7.18 42.23
CA ILE A 342 -46.52 7.57 42.66
C ILE A 342 -45.52 6.42 42.40
N GLN A 343 -45.91 5.15 42.62
CA GLN A 343 -45.08 4.00 42.31
C GLN A 343 -44.80 3.85 40.80
N GLU A 344 -45.79 4.11 39.94
CA GLU A 344 -45.63 4.15 38.49
C GLU A 344 -44.68 5.28 38.05
N GLN A 345 -44.81 6.48 38.63
CA GLN A 345 -43.88 7.58 38.37
C GLN A 345 -42.45 7.28 38.84
N LEU A 346 -42.29 6.63 40.01
CA LEU A 346 -40.98 6.26 40.55
C LEU A 346 -40.28 5.20 39.68
N THR A 347 -41.02 4.22 39.16
CA THR A 347 -40.46 3.20 38.25
C THR A 347 -40.10 3.80 36.89
N SER A 348 -40.93 4.72 36.36
CA SER A 348 -40.62 5.48 35.14
C SER A 348 -39.33 6.30 35.28
N GLN A 349 -39.21 7.12 36.33
CA GLN A 349 -37.99 7.91 36.60
C GLN A 349 -36.76 7.03 36.83
N LYS A 350 -36.90 5.88 37.49
CA LYS A 350 -35.78 4.94 37.68
C LYS A 350 -35.25 4.41 36.35
N ASN A 351 -36.13 4.09 35.40
CA ASN A 351 -35.73 3.63 34.07
C ASN A 351 -35.03 4.75 33.27
N GLU A 352 -35.51 5.99 33.38
CA GLU A 352 -34.89 7.16 32.73
C GLU A 352 -33.49 7.43 33.28
N VAL A 353 -33.29 7.36 34.61
CA VAL A 353 -31.97 7.48 35.26
C VAL A 353 -31.02 6.37 34.79
N ASN A 354 -31.48 5.12 34.68
CA ASN A 354 -30.66 4.02 34.18
C ASN A 354 -30.22 4.27 32.73
N ASN A 355 -31.14 4.69 31.85
CA ASN A 355 -30.84 5.03 30.45
C ASN A 355 -29.81 6.19 30.34
N MET A 356 -29.97 7.25 31.14
CA MET A 356 -28.98 8.34 31.19
C MET A 356 -27.60 7.86 31.69
N GLN A 357 -27.55 6.94 32.65
CA GLN A 357 -26.28 6.34 33.13
C GLN A 357 -25.60 5.49 32.05
N GLU A 358 -26.36 4.78 31.21
CA GLU A 358 -25.82 4.02 30.08
C GLU A 358 -25.31 4.94 28.97
N GLN A 359 -26.05 6.00 28.64
CA GLN A 359 -25.60 7.03 27.69
C GLN A 359 -24.30 7.71 28.17
N LEU A 360 -24.18 8.05 29.45
CA LEU A 360 -22.96 8.60 30.03
C LEU A 360 -21.76 7.63 29.97
N LYS A 361 -21.98 6.32 30.15
CA LYS A 361 -20.93 5.31 29.95
C LYS A 361 -20.50 5.24 28.48
N SER A 362 -21.45 5.27 27.55
CA SER A 362 -21.17 5.25 26.11
C SER A 362 -20.33 6.46 25.69
N LEU A 363 -20.77 7.68 26.04
CA LEU A 363 -20.07 8.92 25.75
C LEU A 363 -18.67 8.97 26.39
N LYS A 364 -18.50 8.42 27.60
CA LYS A 364 -17.18 8.31 28.25
C LYS A 364 -16.22 7.42 27.46
N ASN A 365 -16.71 6.30 26.92
CA ASN A 365 -15.92 5.39 26.10
C ASN A 365 -15.57 6.01 24.73
N GLU A 366 -16.54 6.65 24.07
CA GLU A 366 -16.33 7.37 22.81
C GLU A 366 -15.28 8.49 22.97
N ASN A 367 -15.36 9.27 24.05
CA ASN A 367 -14.38 10.32 24.34
C ASN A 367 -12.97 9.76 24.64
N SER A 368 -12.87 8.60 25.31
CA SER A 368 -11.59 7.90 25.50
C SER A 368 -10.99 7.39 24.18
N ASN A 369 -11.84 6.96 23.24
CA ASN A 369 -11.40 6.52 21.91
C ASN A 369 -10.92 7.70 21.06
N LEU A 370 -11.72 8.77 21.00
CA LEU A 370 -11.35 10.04 20.32
C LEU A 370 -10.05 10.62 20.88
N LYS A 371 -9.84 10.56 22.19
CA LYS A 371 -8.58 11.00 22.83
C LYS A 371 -7.38 10.17 22.33
N SER A 372 -7.53 8.85 22.27
CA SER A 372 -6.49 7.94 21.76
C SER A 372 -6.18 8.18 20.28
N GLN A 373 -7.22 8.44 19.46
CA GLN A 373 -7.08 8.78 18.05
C GLN A 373 -6.34 10.11 17.86
N TYR A 374 -6.68 11.13 18.64
CA TYR A 374 -5.99 12.43 18.61
C TYR A 374 -4.51 12.32 18.99
N ASP A 375 -4.19 11.55 20.03
CA ASP A 375 -2.80 11.34 20.48
C ASP A 375 -1.98 10.56 19.42
N ASN A 376 -2.62 9.67 18.64
CA ASN A 376 -1.98 8.99 17.51
C ASN A 376 -1.76 9.93 16.32
N GLN A 377 -2.77 10.70 15.90
CA GLN A 377 -2.63 11.72 14.84
C GLN A 377 -1.55 12.76 15.18
N THR A 378 -1.43 13.13 16.46
CA THR A 378 -0.39 14.04 16.95
C THR A 378 1.02 13.46 16.75
N LYS A 379 1.21 12.16 16.98
CA LYS A 379 2.50 11.46 16.71
C LYS A 379 2.79 11.38 15.21
N GLU A 380 1.79 11.06 14.39
CA GLU A 380 1.93 11.00 12.93
C GLU A 380 2.34 12.37 12.35
N LEU A 381 1.67 13.45 12.77
CA LEU A 381 2.03 14.82 12.38
C LEU A 381 3.46 15.18 12.80
N SER A 382 3.91 14.75 13.99
CA SER A 382 5.29 14.94 14.45
C SER A 382 6.30 14.19 13.56
N ASN A 383 5.99 12.96 13.15
CA ASN A 383 6.85 12.16 12.26
C ASN A 383 6.93 12.78 10.86
N VAL A 384 5.79 13.15 10.26
CA VAL A 384 5.72 13.82 8.96
C VAL A 384 6.51 15.14 8.98
N LYS A 385 6.41 15.92 10.06
CA LYS A 385 7.18 17.16 10.23
C LYS A 385 8.69 16.91 10.27
N ALA A 386 9.14 15.83 10.93
CA ALA A 386 10.55 15.44 10.94
C ALA A 386 11.05 15.01 9.55
N ASP A 387 10.25 14.27 8.79
CA ASP A 387 10.62 13.82 7.44
C ASP A 387 10.59 14.96 6.40
N ILE A 388 9.69 15.94 6.54
CA ILE A 388 9.74 17.19 5.77
C ILE A 388 11.07 17.91 6.04
N GLY A 389 11.50 18.01 7.31
CA GLY A 389 12.80 18.59 7.67
C GLY A 389 13.99 17.90 7.00
N LYS A 390 14.00 16.55 6.97
CA LYS A 390 15.03 15.76 6.27
C LYS A 390 15.00 15.97 4.75
N LYS A 391 13.82 16.03 4.13
CA LYS A 391 13.67 16.28 2.69
C LYS A 391 14.14 17.70 2.34
N GLN A 392 13.85 18.69 3.18
CA GLN A 392 14.24 20.08 2.96
C GLN A 392 15.76 20.31 3.09
N SER A 393 16.44 19.62 4.01
CA SER A 393 17.91 19.67 4.08
C SER A 393 18.58 18.94 2.89
N ALA A 394 18.00 17.82 2.43
CA ALA A 394 18.46 17.13 1.22
C ALA A 394 18.34 18.03 -0.04
N VAL A 395 17.19 18.67 -0.25
CA VAL A 395 16.96 19.63 -1.36
C VAL A 395 17.93 20.80 -1.29
N SER A 396 18.24 21.30 -0.08
CA SER A 396 19.23 22.37 0.11
C SER A 396 20.64 21.93 -0.31
N SER A 397 21.05 20.71 0.05
CA SER A 397 22.34 20.14 -0.36
C SER A 397 22.42 19.92 -1.88
N GLU A 398 21.35 19.41 -2.50
CA GLU A 398 21.30 19.17 -3.95
C GLU A 398 21.30 20.48 -4.74
N THR A 399 20.62 21.52 -4.23
CA THR A 399 20.66 22.89 -4.79
C THR A 399 22.09 23.46 -4.77
N GLU A 400 22.85 23.27 -3.70
CA GLU A 400 24.26 23.71 -3.64
C GLU A 400 25.18 22.88 -4.54
N GLN A 401 24.90 21.59 -4.76
CA GLN A 401 25.62 20.79 -5.76
C GLN A 401 25.33 21.27 -7.19
N LEU A 402 24.08 21.58 -7.52
CA LEU A 402 23.71 22.15 -8.82
C LEU A 402 24.38 23.49 -9.09
N LYS A 403 24.46 24.39 -8.09
CA LYS A 403 25.23 25.65 -8.22
C LYS A 403 26.70 25.43 -8.53
N LYS A 404 27.34 24.44 -7.88
CA LYS A 404 28.75 24.09 -8.13
C LYS A 404 28.95 23.53 -9.54
N LEU A 405 28.09 22.61 -9.97
CA LEU A 405 28.13 22.05 -11.33
C LEU A 405 27.90 23.13 -12.39
N GLN A 406 26.98 24.07 -12.16
CA GLN A 406 26.76 25.20 -13.06
C GLN A 406 28.00 26.09 -13.17
N ALA A 407 28.65 26.42 -12.05
CA ALA A 407 29.88 27.19 -12.04
C ALA A 407 31.04 26.48 -12.77
N GLU A 408 31.17 25.16 -12.61
CA GLU A 408 32.17 24.34 -13.33
C GLU A 408 31.90 24.31 -14.84
N ILE A 409 30.64 24.17 -15.25
CA ILE A 409 30.22 24.24 -16.66
C ILE A 409 30.58 25.58 -17.27
N ASP A 410 30.30 26.69 -16.59
CA ASP A 410 30.57 28.02 -17.12
C ASP A 410 32.08 28.36 -17.12
N ALA A 411 32.84 27.85 -16.14
CA ALA A 411 34.31 27.90 -16.15
C ALA A 411 34.90 27.10 -17.33
N GLN A 412 34.40 25.89 -17.60
CA GLN A 412 34.87 25.06 -18.70
C GLN A 412 34.47 25.64 -20.07
N LYS A 413 33.29 26.25 -20.22
CA LYS A 413 32.92 27.01 -21.43
C LYS A 413 33.90 28.15 -21.69
N LYS A 414 34.22 28.95 -20.67
CA LYS A 414 35.19 30.05 -20.80
C LYS A 414 36.56 29.52 -21.24
N LYS A 415 37.04 28.45 -20.61
CA LYS A 415 38.31 27.80 -20.96
C LYS A 415 38.34 27.26 -22.40
N ASN A 416 37.25 26.63 -22.86
CA ASN A 416 37.13 26.16 -24.24
C ASN A 416 37.21 27.33 -25.24
N ASN A 417 36.46 28.41 -25.00
CA ASN A 417 36.48 29.59 -25.88
C ASN A 417 37.87 30.26 -25.92
N GLU A 418 38.57 30.33 -24.79
CA GLU A 418 39.95 30.82 -24.73
C GLU A 418 40.93 29.90 -25.49
N GLN A 419 40.78 28.57 -25.37
CA GLN A 419 41.59 27.61 -26.12
C GLN A 419 41.35 27.68 -27.63
N GLU A 420 40.10 27.80 -28.06
CA GLU A 420 39.72 27.97 -29.47
C GLU A 420 40.34 29.25 -30.05
N LEU A 421 40.23 30.38 -29.35
CA LEU A 421 40.84 31.65 -29.76
C LEU A 421 42.37 31.55 -29.88
N VAL A 422 43.04 30.86 -28.96
CA VAL A 422 44.49 30.62 -29.00
C VAL A 422 44.86 29.70 -30.18
N MET A 423 44.11 28.62 -30.41
CA MET A 423 44.34 27.73 -31.55
C MET A 423 44.20 28.47 -32.89
N VAL A 424 43.11 29.22 -33.07
CA VAL A 424 42.89 30.03 -34.28
C VAL A 424 44.02 31.05 -34.45
N THR A 425 44.39 31.79 -33.41
CA THR A 425 45.47 32.79 -33.48
C THR A 425 46.81 32.17 -33.85
N ASN A 426 47.13 30.98 -33.33
CA ASN A 426 48.37 30.26 -33.64
C ASN A 426 48.38 29.70 -35.06
N ALA A 427 47.25 29.17 -35.55
CA ALA A 427 47.11 28.75 -36.95
C ALA A 427 47.34 29.94 -37.90
N GLN A 428 46.64 31.05 -37.67
CA GLN A 428 46.77 32.27 -38.47
C GLN A 428 48.20 32.81 -38.52
N LYS A 429 48.95 32.77 -37.40
CA LYS A 429 50.38 33.14 -37.37
C LYS A 429 51.26 32.17 -38.12
N THR A 430 50.95 30.87 -38.06
CA THR A 430 51.69 29.82 -38.77
C THR A 430 51.51 29.97 -40.29
N ASP A 431 50.30 30.23 -40.75
CA ASP A 431 49.99 30.49 -42.17
C ASP A 431 50.70 31.74 -42.68
N GLN A 432 50.66 32.84 -41.92
CA GLN A 432 51.38 34.08 -42.24
C GLN A 432 52.89 33.83 -42.36
N ALA A 433 53.50 33.13 -41.39
CA ALA A 433 54.93 32.82 -41.40
C ALA A 433 55.32 31.88 -42.56
N LEU A 434 54.46 30.91 -42.89
CA LEU A 434 54.66 30.02 -44.04
C LEU A 434 54.64 30.79 -45.35
N LEU A 435 53.65 31.64 -45.55
CA LEU A 435 53.49 32.46 -46.76
C LEU A 435 54.63 33.46 -46.92
N GLN A 436 55.01 34.16 -45.84
CA GLN A 436 56.16 35.07 -45.83
C GLN A 436 57.49 34.36 -46.14
N ARG A 437 57.63 33.07 -45.77
CA ARG A 437 58.78 32.22 -46.13
C ARG A 437 58.78 31.77 -47.59
N LEU A 438 57.60 31.58 -48.19
CA LEU A 438 57.46 31.22 -49.62
C LEU A 438 57.72 32.41 -50.55
N PHE A 439 57.36 33.63 -50.12
CA PHE A 439 57.57 34.87 -50.87
C PHE A 439 58.31 35.93 -50.02
N PRO A 440 59.62 35.77 -49.78
CA PRO A 440 60.38 36.65 -48.89
C PRO A 440 60.45 38.11 -49.38
N ASP A 441 60.33 38.34 -50.69
CA ASP A 441 60.35 39.69 -51.29
C ASP A 441 58.99 40.42 -51.22
N VAL A 442 57.90 39.71 -50.92
CA VAL A 442 56.56 40.29 -50.74
C VAL A 442 56.43 40.84 -49.33
N LYS A 443 56.15 42.14 -49.19
CA LYS A 443 56.08 42.82 -47.89
C LYS A 443 54.65 43.23 -47.56
N VAL A 444 54.08 42.63 -46.52
CA VAL A 444 52.74 42.95 -46.00
C VAL A 444 52.83 43.46 -44.57
N SER A 445 51.97 44.42 -44.21
CA SER A 445 51.93 44.98 -42.87
C SER A 445 51.42 43.97 -41.83
N GLU A 446 52.26 43.64 -40.85
CA GLU A 446 51.94 42.76 -39.70
C GLU A 446 50.79 43.29 -38.81
N LYS A 447 50.35 44.54 -38.99
CA LYS A 447 49.27 45.16 -38.22
C LYS A 447 47.87 44.87 -38.77
N LEU A 448 47.76 44.18 -39.89
CA LEU A 448 46.47 43.82 -40.50
C LEU A 448 45.82 42.64 -39.79
N VAL A 449 44.49 42.64 -39.69
CA VAL A 449 43.72 41.47 -39.25
C VAL A 449 43.91 40.36 -40.28
N HIS A 450 44.03 39.09 -39.84
CA HIS A 450 44.46 37.99 -40.70
C HIS A 450 43.72 37.87 -42.04
N LYS A 451 42.39 38.07 -42.08
CA LYS A 451 41.62 38.05 -43.34
C LYS A 451 42.11 39.12 -44.34
N ASP A 452 42.35 40.33 -43.86
CA ASP A 452 42.79 41.46 -44.67
C ASP A 452 44.28 41.34 -45.01
N TRP A 453 45.08 40.78 -44.10
CA TRP A 453 46.47 40.40 -44.36
C TRP A 453 46.56 39.39 -45.51
N MET A 454 45.75 38.32 -45.50
CA MET A 454 45.73 37.29 -46.54
C MET A 454 45.35 37.87 -47.90
N SER A 455 44.30 38.70 -47.97
CA SER A 455 43.89 39.33 -49.24
C SER A 455 44.89 40.37 -49.74
N THR A 456 45.63 41.04 -48.85
CA THR A 456 46.71 41.96 -49.23
C THR A 456 47.91 41.17 -49.74
N PHE A 457 48.32 40.12 -49.03
CA PHE A 457 49.40 39.21 -49.41
C PHE A 457 49.16 38.57 -50.78
N GLU A 458 47.94 38.11 -51.06
CA GLU A 458 47.56 37.56 -52.36
C GLU A 458 47.81 38.55 -53.51
N LYS A 459 47.42 39.82 -53.35
CA LYS A 459 47.60 40.87 -54.37
C LYS A 459 49.08 41.22 -54.59
N GLU A 460 49.85 41.31 -53.52
CA GLU A 460 51.30 41.56 -53.60
C GLU A 460 52.03 40.38 -54.26
N VAL A 461 51.66 39.13 -53.95
CA VAL A 461 52.16 37.93 -54.65
C VAL A 461 51.78 37.95 -56.13
N GLN A 462 50.54 38.27 -56.49
CA GLN A 462 50.13 38.39 -57.90
C GLN A 462 50.95 39.44 -58.65
N THR A 463 51.24 40.58 -58.00
CA THR A 463 52.06 41.67 -58.57
C THR A 463 53.54 41.26 -58.71
N TYR A 464 54.09 40.59 -57.70
CA TYR A 464 55.44 40.01 -57.73
C TYR A 464 55.57 38.97 -58.85
N LEU A 465 54.63 38.03 -58.95
CA LEU A 465 54.61 37.00 -59.99
C LEU A 465 54.47 37.59 -61.40
N ALA A 466 53.64 38.62 -61.59
CA ALA A 466 53.54 39.33 -62.87
C ALA A 466 54.89 39.96 -63.26
N THR A 467 55.58 40.58 -62.31
CA THR A 467 56.90 41.21 -62.51
C THR A 467 57.98 40.18 -62.85
N VAL A 468 58.04 39.06 -62.12
CA VAL A 468 58.98 37.95 -62.38
C VAL A 468 58.71 37.31 -63.75
N LYS A 469 57.45 37.17 -64.16
CA LYS A 469 57.05 36.61 -65.46
C LYS A 469 57.47 37.50 -66.64
N SER A 470 57.66 38.81 -66.43
CA SER A 470 58.22 39.75 -67.40
C SER A 470 59.76 39.74 -67.46
N GLN A 471 60.47 39.12 -66.50
CA GLN A 471 61.94 39.22 -66.37
C GLN A 471 62.74 37.93 -66.60
N LYS A 472 62.11 36.79 -66.93
CA LYS A 472 62.84 35.55 -67.26
C LYS A 472 62.30 34.82 -68.49
N GLY A 473 62.86 35.18 -69.64
CA GLY A 473 63.15 34.18 -70.67
C GLY A 473 64.40 33.37 -70.27
N SER A 474 64.42 32.07 -70.58
CA SER A 474 65.59 31.18 -70.47
C SER A 474 66.22 31.01 -69.06
N ALA A 475 65.77 29.99 -68.33
CA ALA A 475 66.65 29.19 -67.47
C ALA A 475 66.05 27.78 -67.24
N LYS A 476 66.66 26.73 -67.82
CA LYS A 476 66.45 25.36 -67.35
C LYS A 476 67.24 25.18 -66.04
N SER A 477 66.65 24.57 -65.04
CA SER A 477 67.27 24.23 -63.75
C SER A 477 66.84 22.82 -63.33
N ASP A 478 67.76 22.05 -62.75
CA ASP A 478 67.56 20.65 -62.33
C ASP A 478 66.46 20.44 -61.27
N ASP A 479 65.98 21.50 -60.63
CA ASP A 479 64.89 21.44 -59.65
C ASP A 479 63.59 20.85 -60.22
N SER A 480 63.38 20.93 -61.54
CA SER A 480 62.19 20.36 -62.18
C SER A 480 62.15 18.83 -62.12
N SER A 481 63.27 18.11 -61.97
CA SER A 481 63.22 16.65 -61.81
C SER A 481 62.83 16.27 -60.39
N LYS A 482 63.41 16.95 -59.38
CA LYS A 482 63.08 16.74 -57.97
C LYS A 482 61.62 17.10 -57.67
N LEU A 483 61.11 18.21 -58.19
CA LEU A 483 59.70 18.58 -58.04
C LEU A 483 58.75 17.59 -58.72
N LEU A 484 59.14 16.99 -59.86
CA LEU A 484 58.36 15.92 -60.50
C LEU A 484 58.36 14.63 -59.67
N GLU A 485 59.51 14.31 -59.05
CA GLU A 485 59.70 13.12 -58.21
C GLU A 485 58.99 13.26 -56.85
N ASP A 486 59.04 14.45 -56.24
CA ASP A 486 58.25 14.82 -55.06
C ASP A 486 56.74 14.84 -55.36
N ASN A 487 56.30 15.35 -56.52
CA ASN A 487 54.89 15.26 -56.91
C ASN A 487 54.45 13.81 -57.07
N LYS A 488 55.22 12.96 -57.75
CA LYS A 488 54.92 11.52 -57.84
C LYS A 488 54.87 10.85 -56.46
N ARG A 489 55.73 11.26 -55.52
CA ARG A 489 55.69 10.77 -54.13
C ARG A 489 54.41 11.23 -53.42
N LEU A 490 54.01 12.50 -53.57
CA LEU A 490 52.78 13.04 -52.99
C LEU A 490 51.53 12.42 -53.59
N GLU A 491 51.48 12.23 -54.91
CA GLU A 491 50.42 11.49 -55.61
C GLU A 491 50.32 10.05 -55.08
N SER A 492 51.45 9.36 -54.90
CA SER A 492 51.50 8.02 -54.32
C SER A 492 50.99 8.00 -52.87
N GLN A 493 51.36 8.99 -52.05
CA GLN A 493 50.88 9.12 -50.67
C GLN A 493 49.39 9.45 -50.60
N VAL A 494 48.87 10.26 -51.52
CA VAL A 494 47.43 10.53 -51.62
C VAL A 494 46.65 9.27 -52.02
N GLU A 495 47.17 8.46 -52.94
CA GLU A 495 46.54 7.19 -53.32
C GLU A 495 46.61 6.14 -52.20
N GLU A 496 47.70 6.12 -51.43
CA GLU A 496 47.81 5.34 -50.19
C GLU A 496 46.79 5.80 -49.14
N PHE A 497 46.64 7.11 -48.90
CA PHE A 497 45.62 7.65 -47.99
C PHE A 497 44.19 7.33 -48.45
N LYS A 498 43.87 7.43 -49.74
CA LYS A 498 42.57 6.97 -50.28
C LYS A 498 42.35 5.48 -50.01
N THR A 499 43.38 4.66 -50.23
CA THR A 499 43.30 3.20 -50.00
C THR A 499 43.07 2.89 -48.52
N VAL A 500 43.75 3.59 -47.61
CA VAL A 500 43.53 3.48 -46.15
C VAL A 500 42.13 3.96 -45.77
N LEU A 501 41.66 5.09 -46.32
CA LEU A 501 40.31 5.60 -46.06
C LEU A 501 39.24 4.60 -46.53
N GLN A 502 39.32 4.10 -47.77
CA GLN A 502 38.39 3.08 -48.29
C GLN A 502 38.43 1.80 -47.44
N THR A 503 39.62 1.37 -47.01
CA THR A 503 39.77 0.20 -46.13
C THR A 503 39.15 0.45 -44.74
N THR A 504 39.21 1.69 -44.25
CA THR A 504 38.66 2.09 -42.95
C THR A 504 37.13 2.22 -43.02
N GLU A 505 36.60 2.80 -44.09
CA GLU A 505 35.18 2.86 -44.41
C GLU A 505 34.58 1.45 -44.54
N ASN A 506 35.21 0.56 -45.32
CA ASN A 506 34.78 -0.84 -45.44
C ASN A 506 34.77 -1.57 -44.08
N LYS A 507 35.74 -1.29 -43.19
CA LYS A 507 35.78 -1.85 -41.83
C LYS A 507 34.71 -1.26 -40.91
N LEU A 508 34.44 0.03 -41.00
CA LEU A 508 33.35 0.68 -40.27
C LEU A 508 32.00 0.10 -40.70
N GLN A 509 31.77 -0.07 -42.00
CA GLN A 509 30.56 -0.68 -42.53
C GLN A 509 30.41 -2.16 -42.12
N GLN A 510 31.50 -2.92 -42.02
CA GLN A 510 31.47 -4.27 -41.45
C GLN A 510 31.11 -4.28 -39.96
N LEU A 511 31.66 -3.35 -39.18
CA LEU A 511 31.33 -3.21 -37.75
C LEU A 511 29.88 -2.79 -37.54
N GLU A 512 29.38 -1.83 -38.31
CA GLU A 512 27.99 -1.37 -38.31
C GLU A 512 27.03 -2.54 -38.59
N ASN A 513 27.22 -3.28 -39.69
CA ASN A 513 26.45 -4.48 -40.00
C ASN A 513 26.53 -5.56 -38.91
N SER A 514 27.69 -5.72 -38.26
CA SER A 514 27.86 -6.67 -37.15
C SER A 514 27.09 -6.24 -35.91
N VAL A 515 27.14 -4.96 -35.55
CA VAL A 515 26.42 -4.39 -34.40
C VAL A 515 24.92 -4.45 -34.62
N GLU A 516 24.41 -4.06 -35.80
CA GLU A 516 23.00 -4.26 -36.14
C GLU A 516 22.58 -5.74 -36.09
N GLY A 517 23.46 -6.64 -36.56
CA GLY A 517 23.24 -8.08 -36.54
C GLY A 517 23.15 -8.64 -35.12
N GLU A 518 23.94 -8.14 -34.18
CA GLU A 518 23.82 -8.48 -32.76
C GLU A 518 22.60 -7.81 -32.11
N GLU A 519 22.32 -6.54 -32.42
CA GLU A 519 21.15 -5.85 -31.90
C GLU A 519 19.85 -6.59 -32.28
N ARG A 520 19.70 -7.01 -33.54
CA ARG A 520 18.56 -7.83 -33.98
C ARG A 520 18.46 -9.15 -33.20
N LYS A 521 19.57 -9.83 -32.91
CA LYS A 521 19.57 -11.06 -32.08
C LYS A 521 19.15 -10.78 -30.64
N TRP A 522 19.62 -9.68 -30.04
CA TRP A 522 19.22 -9.28 -28.69
C TRP A 522 17.75 -8.85 -28.62
N GLN A 523 17.24 -8.14 -29.64
CA GLN A 523 15.83 -7.80 -29.79
C GLN A 523 14.95 -9.05 -29.92
N GLN A 524 15.33 -10.03 -30.75
CA GLN A 524 14.63 -11.32 -30.86
C GLN A 524 14.60 -12.06 -29.52
N LYS A 525 15.75 -12.19 -28.85
CA LYS A 525 15.84 -12.87 -27.56
C LYS A 525 15.07 -12.17 -26.44
N LEU A 526 14.96 -10.84 -26.50
CA LEU A 526 14.11 -10.07 -25.59
C LEU A 526 12.62 -10.33 -25.84
N GLN A 527 12.19 -10.44 -27.10
CA GLN A 527 10.82 -10.80 -27.46
C GLN A 527 10.46 -12.23 -27.04
N GLU A 528 11.34 -13.20 -27.26
CA GLU A 528 11.19 -14.58 -26.77
C GLU A 528 10.99 -14.62 -25.25
N LEU A 529 11.88 -13.96 -24.49
CA LEU A 529 11.77 -13.89 -23.03
C LEU A 529 10.51 -13.14 -22.54
N GLN A 530 10.00 -12.17 -23.31
CA GLN A 530 8.72 -11.51 -23.00
C GLN A 530 7.53 -12.44 -23.21
N ILE A 531 7.54 -13.25 -24.28
CA ILE A 531 6.52 -14.26 -24.56
C ILE A 531 6.53 -15.35 -23.47
N ASP A 532 7.71 -15.88 -23.12
CA ASP A 532 7.86 -16.89 -22.07
C ASP A 532 7.40 -16.38 -20.69
N LEU A 533 7.68 -15.11 -20.37
CA LEU A 533 7.23 -14.47 -19.13
C LEU A 533 5.70 -14.35 -19.10
N GLU A 534 5.08 -13.95 -20.21
CA GLU A 534 3.63 -13.75 -20.29
C GLU A 534 2.89 -15.10 -20.26
N GLN A 535 3.41 -16.12 -20.95
CA GLN A 535 2.94 -17.51 -20.83
C GLN A 535 3.05 -18.01 -19.39
N SER A 536 4.21 -17.83 -18.74
CA SER A 536 4.41 -18.22 -17.35
C SER A 536 3.44 -17.51 -16.38
N ARG A 537 3.06 -16.25 -16.67
CA ARG A 537 2.02 -15.52 -15.91
C ARG A 537 0.63 -16.10 -16.13
N GLN A 538 0.30 -16.44 -17.37
CA GLN A 538 -0.99 -17.05 -17.73
C GLN A 538 -1.14 -18.44 -17.10
N ASP A 539 -0.08 -19.25 -17.09
CA ASP A 539 -0.04 -20.56 -16.45
C ASP A 539 -0.20 -20.43 -14.92
N ASN A 540 0.53 -19.50 -14.29
CA ASN A 540 0.37 -19.20 -12.86
C ASN A 540 -1.04 -18.71 -12.50
N SER A 541 -1.67 -17.90 -13.37
CA SER A 541 -3.05 -17.46 -13.19
C SER A 541 -4.03 -18.65 -13.25
N THR A 542 -3.81 -19.56 -14.20
CA THR A 542 -4.61 -20.77 -14.39
C THR A 542 -4.49 -21.71 -13.20
N LEU A 543 -3.26 -22.03 -12.78
CA LEU A 543 -2.97 -22.83 -11.58
C LEU A 543 -3.57 -22.23 -10.31
N LYS A 544 -3.59 -20.89 -10.19
CA LYS A 544 -4.23 -20.21 -9.05
C LYS A 544 -5.75 -20.38 -9.05
N VAL A 545 -6.41 -20.36 -10.22
CA VAL A 545 -7.84 -20.64 -10.34
C VAL A 545 -8.15 -22.10 -10.03
N GLU A 546 -7.30 -23.04 -10.47
CA GLU A 546 -7.43 -24.46 -10.12
C GLU A 546 -7.24 -24.70 -8.62
N LEU A 547 -6.26 -24.05 -7.99
CA LEU A 547 -6.03 -24.14 -6.56
C LEU A 547 -7.25 -23.68 -5.73
N GLU A 548 -7.89 -22.56 -6.10
CA GLU A 548 -9.11 -22.11 -5.42
C GLU A 548 -10.30 -23.06 -5.65
N LYS A 549 -10.44 -23.67 -6.84
CA LYS A 549 -11.44 -24.72 -7.07
C LYS A 549 -11.19 -25.94 -6.18
N SER A 550 -9.94 -26.41 -6.08
CA SER A 550 -9.56 -27.54 -5.23
C SER A 550 -9.79 -27.25 -3.74
N LYS A 551 -9.54 -26.02 -3.26
CA LYS A 551 -9.90 -25.61 -1.89
C LYS A 551 -11.41 -25.69 -1.66
N GLY A 552 -12.23 -25.12 -2.55
CA GLY A 552 -13.68 -25.19 -2.43
C GLY A 552 -14.22 -26.63 -2.43
N SER A 553 -13.63 -27.53 -3.23
CA SER A 553 -13.95 -28.97 -3.16
C SER A 553 -13.50 -29.64 -1.86
N ALA A 554 -12.36 -29.23 -1.28
CA ALA A 554 -11.90 -29.74 0.01
C ALA A 554 -12.79 -29.27 1.17
N GLU A 555 -13.26 -28.02 1.14
CA GLU A 555 -14.24 -27.48 2.09
C GLU A 555 -15.57 -28.25 2.00
N ALA A 556 -16.10 -28.46 0.79
CA ALA A 556 -17.32 -29.24 0.57
C ALA A 556 -17.19 -30.72 1.04
N LEU A 557 -16.02 -31.33 0.87
CA LEU A 557 -15.74 -32.67 1.43
C LEU A 557 -15.70 -32.67 2.97
N GLY A 558 -15.21 -31.60 3.59
CA GLY A 558 -15.24 -31.41 5.04
C GLY A 558 -16.67 -31.27 5.59
N GLU A 559 -17.53 -30.51 4.90
CA GLU A 559 -18.96 -30.41 5.21
C GLU A 559 -19.66 -31.77 5.08
N LEU A 560 -19.29 -32.57 4.07
CA LEU A 560 -19.84 -33.91 3.86
C LEU A 560 -19.40 -34.90 4.95
N ASP A 561 -18.12 -34.91 5.36
CA ASP A 561 -17.63 -35.73 6.49
C ASP A 561 -18.34 -35.35 7.80
N PHE A 562 -18.55 -34.05 8.04
CA PHE A 562 -19.32 -33.58 9.19
C PHE A 562 -20.77 -34.10 9.16
N ALA A 563 -21.46 -33.98 8.02
CA ALA A 563 -22.82 -34.50 7.85
C ALA A 563 -22.88 -36.02 8.05
N TYR A 564 -21.88 -36.76 7.54
CA TYR A 564 -21.78 -38.21 7.69
C TYR A 564 -21.61 -38.61 9.16
N ARG A 565 -20.73 -37.95 9.92
CA ARG A 565 -20.57 -38.17 11.37
C ARG A 565 -21.81 -37.81 12.19
N CYS A 566 -22.56 -36.79 11.77
CA CYS A 566 -23.86 -36.47 12.38
C CYS A 566 -24.90 -37.57 12.16
N LEU A 567 -24.96 -38.14 10.96
CA LEU A 567 -25.82 -39.29 10.64
C LEU A 567 -25.39 -40.55 11.41
N GLU A 568 -24.10 -40.88 11.42
CA GLU A 568 -23.54 -42.03 12.13
C GLU A 568 -23.86 -42.01 13.64
N LYS A 569 -23.69 -40.85 14.29
CA LYS A 569 -24.09 -40.62 15.70
C LYS A 569 -25.59 -40.74 15.94
N SER A 570 -26.40 -40.35 14.96
CA SER A 570 -27.87 -40.43 15.06
C SER A 570 -28.35 -41.88 14.88
N ILE A 571 -27.76 -42.62 13.95
CA ILE A 571 -28.03 -44.05 13.70
C ILE A 571 -27.63 -44.90 14.90
N THR A 572 -26.47 -44.64 15.51
CA THR A 572 -26.07 -45.34 16.75
C THR A 572 -27.06 -45.09 17.87
N LYS A 573 -27.45 -43.83 18.12
CA LYS A 573 -28.51 -43.49 19.09
C LYS A 573 -29.82 -44.25 18.85
N ILE A 574 -30.33 -44.23 17.61
CA ILE A 574 -31.57 -44.94 17.25
C ILE A 574 -31.42 -46.45 17.43
N THR A 575 -30.24 -47.00 17.15
CA THR A 575 -29.95 -48.44 17.33
C THR A 575 -29.90 -48.84 18.81
N ASP A 576 -29.45 -47.93 19.68
CA ASP A 576 -29.43 -48.14 21.12
C ASP A 576 -30.81 -47.90 21.77
N GLU A 577 -31.67 -47.04 21.19
CA GLU A 577 -33.07 -46.82 21.62
C GLU A 577 -34.04 -47.93 21.19
N VAL A 578 -33.64 -48.82 20.27
CA VAL A 578 -34.45 -49.93 19.72
C VAL A 578 -34.11 -51.30 20.35
N LYS A 579 -33.13 -51.34 21.27
CA LYS A 579 -32.75 -52.54 22.05
C LYS A 579 -33.33 -52.53 23.46
#